data_AF-A0A956I7A9-F1
#
_entry.id   AF-A0A956I7A9-F1
#
_cell.length_a   1.000
_cell.length_b   1.000
_cell.length_c   1.000
_cell.angle_alpha   90.00
_cell.angle_beta   90.00
_cell.angle_gamma   90.00
#
_symmetry.space_group_name_H-M   'P 1'
#
loop_
_entity.id
_entity.type
_entity.pdbx_description
1 polymer ?
#
loop_
_entity_poly.entity_id
_entity_poly.type
_entity_poly.pdbx_seq_one_letter_code
_entity_poly.pdbx_strand_id
1 'polypeptide(L)'
;MTSLLSDFVSFHASRPHGSLGYVEMNVEPVPDAWVESFARLADDAVVFGTLPDGSLLVLARTSEGEKVILLGSEGETDTLGESVADFLWRWSRGDTGEAYDLNEGSVAEIATWLRERGIAEPSSPKVAFDANAWLEGGSVDVAPVVDVSDSDAVPEALEPLLREVANAVGRRADDARVVELVGKLGKRVPASLSDSKWVEAPKQGLQLLFEPELLHADHAPVPKTKSSFVPFLSLVDFGAKASPTVLGVTLDAPVEALDEALGVHRAVPTTRRDDAKTTPEWRLALGRDVELVARGVEKRRWSIAIRQALSLGTLDVSTRVFLGWAATRGLLEPLEGLAALATRETTPSTTSALYPRGLWDVHLREPLRHFAYGWFHRIGPVWIRSDFESVFGSRPGPHGHAMPDLDDDGWASVDRVTSVLEERFAAFV
;
A
#
# COMPACT_ATOMS: atom_id res chain seq x y z
N MET A 1 12.74 17.38 27.25
CA MET A 1 11.59 18.21 26.85
C MET A 1 12.09 19.61 26.62
N THR A 2 12.15 20.01 25.36
CA THR A 2 12.59 21.34 24.94
C THR A 2 11.62 22.44 25.35
N SER A 3 12.14 23.65 25.60
CA SER A 3 11.32 24.83 25.90
C SER A 3 10.31 25.13 24.78
N LEU A 4 10.69 24.85 23.53
CA LEU A 4 9.84 25.07 22.36
C LEU A 4 8.53 24.28 22.41
N LEU A 5 8.58 22.99 22.79
CA LEU A 5 7.38 22.17 22.86
C LEU A 5 6.44 22.66 23.97
N SER A 6 7.00 23.02 25.13
CA SER A 6 6.22 23.60 26.25
C SER A 6 5.53 24.91 25.86
N ASP A 7 6.25 25.79 25.14
CA ASP A 7 5.70 27.05 24.65
C ASP A 7 4.59 26.81 23.62
N PHE A 8 4.78 25.81 22.75
CA PHE A 8 3.78 25.45 21.75
C PHE A 8 2.52 24.84 22.36
N VAL A 9 2.65 23.94 23.34
CA VAL A 9 1.50 23.38 24.08
C VAL A 9 0.67 24.50 24.72
N SER A 10 1.34 25.50 25.30
CA SER A 10 0.67 26.67 25.87
C SER A 10 -0.05 27.51 24.81
N PHE A 11 0.58 27.67 23.64
CA PHE A 11 -0.04 28.35 22.49
C PHE A 11 -1.25 27.57 21.97
N HIS A 12 -1.15 26.25 21.80
CA HIS A 12 -2.25 25.40 21.35
C HIS A 12 -3.44 25.46 22.32
N ALA A 13 -3.18 25.37 23.63
CA ALA A 13 -4.20 25.44 24.67
C ALA A 13 -4.95 26.80 24.71
N SER A 14 -4.35 27.88 24.17
CA SER A 14 -5.00 29.19 24.07
C SER A 14 -6.02 29.30 22.91
N ARG A 15 -6.12 28.26 22.07
CA ARG A 15 -6.98 28.24 20.88
C ARG A 15 -8.18 27.31 21.07
N PRO A 16 -9.29 27.56 20.34
CA PRO A 16 -10.41 26.63 20.33
C PRO A 16 -9.95 25.23 19.87
N HIS A 17 -10.49 24.18 20.48
CA HIS A 17 -10.25 22.81 20.04
C HIS A 17 -10.58 22.63 18.55
N GLY A 18 -9.74 21.91 17.81
CA GLY A 18 -9.86 21.70 16.36
C GLY A 18 -9.38 22.87 15.49
N SER A 19 -9.03 24.04 16.07
CA SER A 19 -8.63 25.21 15.27
C SER A 19 -7.25 25.09 14.62
N LEU A 20 -6.36 24.26 15.18
CA LEU A 20 -5.03 23.96 14.66
C LEU A 20 -4.87 22.47 14.33
N GLY A 21 -5.97 21.72 14.19
CA GLY A 21 -5.99 20.27 14.09
C GLY A 21 -6.67 19.64 15.31
N TYR A 22 -7.10 18.38 15.17
CA TYR A 22 -7.67 17.60 16.26
C TYR A 22 -6.56 16.84 16.97
N VAL A 23 -6.10 17.41 18.09
CA VAL A 23 -5.10 16.78 18.95
C VAL A 23 -5.29 17.24 20.40
N GLU A 24 -5.18 16.31 21.32
CA GLU A 24 -5.12 16.59 22.75
C GLU A 24 -3.66 16.61 23.18
N MET A 25 -3.12 17.79 23.50
CA MET A 25 -1.71 17.92 23.86
C MET A 25 -1.50 17.75 25.36
N ASN A 26 -0.95 16.62 25.77
CA ASN A 26 -0.59 16.30 27.15
C ASN A 26 0.75 15.56 27.18
N VAL A 27 1.57 15.84 28.20
CA VAL A 27 2.87 15.18 28.36
C VAL A 27 2.72 13.99 29.30
N GLU A 28 2.80 12.79 28.76
CA GLU A 28 2.52 11.54 29.47
C GLU A 28 3.58 10.47 29.15
N PRO A 29 3.82 9.51 30.06
CA PRO A 29 4.58 8.31 29.74
C PRO A 29 3.98 7.57 28.53
N VAL A 30 4.83 6.89 27.77
CA VAL A 30 4.34 6.02 26.68
C VAL A 30 3.53 4.86 27.30
N PRO A 31 2.33 4.51 26.78
CA PRO A 31 1.52 3.42 27.31
C PRO A 31 2.25 2.07 27.31
N ASP A 32 2.00 1.24 28.33
CA ASP A 32 2.68 -0.05 28.54
C ASP A 32 2.58 -0.97 27.33
N ALA A 33 1.44 -0.99 26.61
CA ALA A 33 1.27 -1.81 25.41
C ALA A 33 2.32 -1.54 24.31
N TRP A 34 2.73 -0.28 24.17
CA TRP A 34 3.81 0.10 23.25
C TRP A 34 5.18 -0.23 23.80
N VAL A 35 5.39 -0.07 25.12
CA VAL A 35 6.64 -0.42 25.80
C VAL A 35 6.92 -1.92 25.74
N GLU A 36 5.89 -2.76 25.87
CA GLU A 36 6.00 -4.22 25.72
C GLU A 36 6.48 -4.62 24.31
N SER A 37 6.09 -3.86 23.29
CA SER A 37 6.51 -4.07 21.91
C SER A 37 7.91 -3.48 21.62
N PHE A 38 8.22 -2.33 22.22
CA PHE A 38 9.47 -1.61 22.02
C PHE A 38 10.02 -1.06 23.36
N ALA A 39 10.81 -1.88 24.06
CA ALA A 39 11.30 -1.58 25.40
C ALA A 39 12.02 -0.22 25.54
N ARG A 40 12.66 0.26 24.45
CA ARG A 40 13.35 1.56 24.41
C ARG A 40 12.41 2.75 24.70
N LEU A 41 11.11 2.63 24.39
CA LEU A 41 10.14 3.69 24.61
C LEU A 41 9.98 4.09 26.08
N ALA A 42 10.25 3.18 27.02
CA ALA A 42 10.13 3.46 28.45
C ALA A 42 11.07 4.59 28.92
N ASP A 43 12.30 4.61 28.38
CA ASP A 43 13.37 5.50 28.86
C ASP A 43 13.63 6.66 27.90
N ASP A 44 13.47 6.41 26.59
CA ASP A 44 13.88 7.35 25.55
C ASP A 44 12.71 8.10 24.91
N ALA A 45 11.47 7.94 25.37
CA ALA A 45 10.31 8.58 24.73
C ALA A 45 9.32 9.17 25.74
N VAL A 46 8.54 10.15 25.27
CA VAL A 46 7.40 10.72 26.00
C VAL A 46 6.30 11.08 25.00
N VAL A 47 5.05 10.77 25.33
CA VAL A 47 3.90 11.23 24.56
C VAL A 47 3.70 12.71 24.86
N PHE A 48 3.44 13.52 23.85
CA PHE A 48 3.08 14.94 24.02
C PHE A 48 1.76 15.33 23.35
N GLY A 49 1.14 14.40 22.63
CA GLY A 49 -0.18 14.58 22.04
C GLY A 49 -0.86 13.27 21.67
N THR A 50 -2.19 13.29 21.70
CA THR A 50 -3.05 12.15 21.34
C THR A 50 -4.05 12.58 20.28
N LEU A 51 -4.18 11.78 19.23
CA LEU A 51 -5.13 11.99 18.13
C LEU A 51 -6.46 11.25 18.38
N PRO A 52 -7.56 11.64 17.72
CA PRO A 52 -8.90 11.07 17.96
C PRO A 52 -9.03 9.56 17.69
N ASP A 53 -8.22 9.03 16.78
CA ASP A 53 -8.12 7.61 16.44
C ASP A 53 -7.35 6.78 17.49
N GLY A 54 -6.72 7.44 18.47
CA GLY A 54 -5.88 6.82 19.48
C GLY A 54 -4.38 6.82 19.14
N SER A 55 -3.99 7.39 18.00
CA SER A 55 -2.59 7.57 17.61
C SER A 55 -1.88 8.58 18.53
N LEU A 56 -0.58 8.37 18.76
CA LEU A 56 0.23 9.13 19.72
C LEU A 56 1.34 9.91 19.03
N LEU A 57 1.46 11.19 19.39
CA LEU A 57 2.61 12.02 19.04
C LEU A 57 3.68 11.87 20.12
N VAL A 58 4.85 11.40 19.72
CA VAL A 58 5.92 11.03 20.65
C VAL A 58 7.18 11.84 20.37
N LEU A 59 7.79 12.32 21.45
CA LEU A 59 9.10 12.95 21.43
C LEU A 59 10.15 11.90 21.81
N ALA A 60 10.81 11.35 20.79
CA ALA A 60 11.87 10.36 20.93
C ALA A 60 13.23 11.03 21.17
N ARG A 61 13.98 10.57 22.15
CA ARG A 61 15.34 11.02 22.47
C ARG A 61 16.33 10.09 21.80
N THR A 62 17.16 10.65 20.94
CA THR A 62 18.17 9.89 20.20
C THR A 62 19.55 10.48 20.48
N SER A 63 20.60 9.79 20.06
CA SER A 63 21.97 10.30 20.13
C SER A 63 22.16 11.58 19.30
N GLU A 64 21.29 11.83 18.32
CA GLU A 64 21.33 13.00 17.44
C GLU A 64 20.39 14.13 17.90
N GLY A 65 19.65 13.93 18.99
CA GLY A 65 18.72 14.90 19.57
C GLY A 65 17.28 14.38 19.67
N GLU A 66 16.35 15.29 19.97
CA GLU A 66 14.93 14.97 20.06
C GLU A 66 14.31 14.89 18.64
N LYS A 67 13.56 13.81 18.37
CA LYS A 67 12.81 13.55 17.13
C LYS A 67 11.32 13.48 17.44
N VAL A 68 10.49 13.82 16.47
CA VAL A 68 9.03 13.69 16.59
C VAL A 68 8.59 12.50 15.75
N ILE A 69 7.96 11.52 16.39
CA ILE A 69 7.46 10.30 15.76
C ILE A 69 5.96 10.13 16.02
N LEU A 70 5.30 9.39 15.14
CA LEU A 70 3.93 8.91 15.30
C LEU A 70 3.97 7.46 15.75
N LEU A 71 3.20 7.11 16.77
CA LEU A 71 2.80 5.73 17.07
C LEU A 71 1.31 5.61 16.74
N GLY A 72 1.00 5.00 15.60
CA GLY A 72 -0.34 4.97 15.04
C GLY A 72 -1.21 3.87 15.65
N SER A 73 -2.52 4.10 15.68
CA SER A 73 -3.48 3.25 16.39
C SER A 73 -3.57 1.81 15.85
N GLU A 74 -3.15 1.57 14.61
CA GLU A 74 -3.12 0.26 13.96
C GLU A 74 -1.73 -0.42 14.05
N GLY A 75 -0.80 0.19 14.78
CA GLY A 75 0.56 -0.32 15.00
C GLY A 75 1.61 0.23 14.03
N GLU A 76 1.22 1.13 13.13
CA GLU A 76 2.11 1.85 12.22
C GLU A 76 2.97 2.87 12.97
N THR A 77 4.16 3.18 12.43
CA THR A 77 4.98 4.26 12.97
C THR A 77 5.57 5.13 11.85
N ASP A 78 5.71 6.42 12.13
CA ASP A 78 6.22 7.39 11.15
C ASP A 78 7.13 8.42 11.82
N THR A 79 8.04 9.02 11.03
CA THR A 79 8.85 10.15 11.48
C THR A 79 8.23 11.46 11.01
N LEU A 80 7.61 12.17 11.95
CA LEU A 80 6.93 13.43 11.68
C LEU A 80 7.88 14.64 11.62
N GLY A 81 9.04 14.57 12.28
CA GLY A 81 10.03 15.64 12.23
C GLY A 81 11.40 15.31 12.83
N GLU A 82 12.44 15.91 12.25
CA GLU A 82 13.84 15.82 12.71
C GLU A 82 14.12 16.57 14.01
N SER A 83 13.16 17.39 14.43
CA SER A 83 13.11 18.15 15.67
C SER A 83 11.69 18.66 15.89
N VAL A 84 11.40 19.18 17.08
CA VAL A 84 10.13 19.88 17.35
C VAL A 84 9.91 21.04 16.38
N ALA A 85 10.96 21.82 16.07
CA ALA A 85 10.85 22.95 15.14
C ALA A 85 10.49 22.50 13.71
N ASP A 86 11.12 21.44 13.21
CA ASP A 86 10.80 20.86 11.90
C ASP A 86 9.37 20.33 11.85
N PHE A 87 8.96 19.58 12.87
CA PHE A 87 7.58 19.08 12.99
C PHE A 87 6.55 20.22 12.95
N LEU A 88 6.73 21.29 13.74
CA LEU A 88 5.79 22.41 13.76
C LEU A 88 5.74 23.15 12.42
N TRP A 89 6.87 23.31 11.74
CA TRP A 89 6.90 23.90 10.41
C TRP A 89 6.15 23.07 9.37
N ARG A 90 6.19 21.75 9.48
CA ARG A 90 5.44 20.85 8.60
C ARG A 90 3.96 20.84 8.89
N TRP A 91 3.60 20.77 10.17
CA TRP A 91 2.22 20.89 10.60
C TRP A 91 1.60 22.17 10.05
N SER A 92 2.35 23.29 10.09
CA SER A 92 1.88 24.55 9.51
C SER A 92 1.57 24.55 8.01
N ARG A 93 2.01 23.51 7.27
CA ARG A 93 1.84 23.35 5.82
C ARG A 93 0.85 22.23 5.47
N GLY A 94 0.32 21.52 6.45
CA GLY A 94 -0.44 20.31 6.22
C GLY A 94 0.43 19.11 5.81
N ASP A 95 1.69 19.04 6.27
CA ASP A 95 2.68 18.02 5.86
C ASP A 95 3.05 17.08 7.02
N THR A 96 2.05 16.58 7.76
CA THR A 96 2.24 15.71 8.94
C THR A 96 2.18 14.21 8.65
N GLY A 97 2.28 13.80 7.39
CA GLY A 97 2.22 12.37 7.03
C GLY A 97 0.87 11.74 7.39
N GLU A 98 0.91 10.61 8.11
CA GLU A 98 -0.28 9.84 8.53
C GLU A 98 -1.09 10.51 9.64
N ALA A 99 -0.55 11.55 10.29
CA ALA A 99 -1.29 12.29 11.31
C ALA A 99 -2.26 13.30 10.67
N TYR A 100 -3.23 12.80 9.89
CA TYR A 100 -4.16 13.61 9.09
C TYR A 100 -5.02 14.55 9.93
N ASP A 101 -5.39 14.13 11.15
CA ASP A 101 -6.15 14.94 12.11
C ASP A 101 -5.46 16.27 12.44
N LEU A 102 -4.12 16.31 12.34
CA LEU A 102 -3.34 17.54 12.53
C LEU A 102 -3.53 18.54 11.39
N ASN A 103 -3.83 18.08 10.17
CA ASN A 103 -3.94 18.93 9.00
C ASN A 103 -5.30 19.62 8.88
N GLU A 104 -6.22 19.32 9.79
CA GLU A 104 -7.53 19.98 9.86
C GLU A 104 -7.42 21.38 10.49
N GLY A 105 -8.29 22.31 10.07
CA GLY A 105 -8.32 23.66 10.63
C GLY A 105 -7.31 24.65 10.02
N SER A 106 -7.01 25.73 10.76
CA SER A 106 -6.20 26.87 10.29
C SER A 106 -4.71 26.69 10.62
N VAL A 107 -4.12 25.57 10.21
CA VAL A 107 -2.74 25.18 10.54
C VAL A 107 -1.68 26.23 10.16
N ALA A 108 -1.97 27.10 9.19
CA ALA A 108 -1.08 28.21 8.80
C ALA A 108 -0.74 29.19 9.94
N GLU A 109 -1.57 29.26 11.00
CA GLU A 109 -1.28 30.11 12.17
C GLU A 109 -0.02 29.65 12.93
N ILE A 110 0.30 28.35 12.88
CA ILE A 110 1.53 27.80 13.46
C ILE A 110 2.77 28.44 12.82
N ALA A 111 2.76 28.66 11.50
CA ALA A 111 3.85 29.32 10.80
C ALA A 111 4.05 30.77 11.26
N THR A 112 2.97 31.49 11.53
CA THR A 112 3.04 32.86 12.08
C THR A 112 3.68 32.85 13.47
N TRP A 113 3.21 31.96 14.34
CA TRP A 113 3.73 31.79 15.69
C TRP A 113 5.22 31.44 15.73
N LEU A 114 5.69 30.58 14.81
CA LEU A 114 7.11 30.22 14.67
C LEU A 114 7.96 31.43 14.26
N ARG A 115 7.48 32.23 13.29
CA ARG A 115 8.20 33.45 12.83
C ARG A 115 8.29 34.51 13.91
N GLU A 116 7.23 34.73 14.67
CA GLU A 116 7.21 35.70 15.79
C GLU A 116 8.25 35.36 16.87
N ARG A 117 8.61 34.08 17.00
CA ARG A 117 9.63 33.58 17.92
C ARG A 117 11.04 33.51 17.31
N GLY A 118 11.20 33.93 16.05
CA GLY A 118 12.48 33.87 15.35
C GLY A 118 12.95 32.45 15.05
N ILE A 119 12.04 31.47 15.02
CA ILE A 119 12.39 30.08 14.71
C ILE A 119 12.53 29.95 13.20
N ALA A 120 13.76 29.69 12.76
CA ALA A 120 14.06 29.55 11.35
C ALA A 120 13.36 28.33 10.74
N GLU A 121 12.99 28.47 9.47
CA GLU A 121 12.52 27.35 8.66
C GLU A 121 13.68 26.40 8.34
N PRO A 122 13.51 25.07 8.52
CA PRO A 122 14.54 24.11 8.17
C PRO A 122 14.92 24.19 6.68
N SER A 123 16.22 24.29 6.40
CA SER A 123 16.76 24.48 5.05
C SER A 123 16.81 23.21 4.19
N SER A 124 16.42 22.05 4.73
CA SER A 124 16.39 20.80 3.97
C SER A 124 15.17 19.95 4.28
N PRO A 125 14.44 19.46 3.26
CA PRO A 125 13.32 18.54 3.44
C PRO A 125 13.77 17.09 3.67
N LYS A 126 14.95 16.84 4.26
CA LYS A 126 15.40 15.47 4.53
C LYS A 126 15.15 15.12 5.99
N VAL A 127 14.32 14.10 6.17
CA VAL A 127 14.38 13.29 7.38
C VAL A 127 15.38 12.19 7.08
N ALA A 128 16.47 12.13 7.83
CA ALA A 128 17.37 10.99 7.85
C ALA A 128 16.99 9.99 8.94
N PHE A 129 16.22 10.43 9.94
CA PHE A 129 15.80 9.61 11.06
C PHE A 129 14.70 8.63 10.67
N ASP A 130 14.90 7.36 10.95
CA ASP A 130 13.92 6.29 10.73
C ASP A 130 13.39 5.83 12.11
N ALA A 131 12.16 6.24 12.42
CA ALA A 131 11.48 5.85 13.66
C ALA A 131 11.41 4.33 13.85
N ASN A 132 11.10 3.58 12.79
CA ASN A 132 11.01 2.12 12.86
C ASN A 132 12.38 1.51 13.19
N ALA A 133 13.44 1.95 12.52
CA ALA A 133 14.80 1.47 12.78
C ALA A 133 15.24 1.76 14.22
N TRP A 134 14.91 2.96 14.70
CA TRP A 134 15.24 3.37 16.06
C TRP A 134 14.50 2.54 17.13
N LEU A 135 13.21 2.25 16.90
CA LEU A 135 12.39 1.39 17.76
C LEU A 135 12.95 -0.03 17.86
N GLU A 136 13.50 -0.58 16.78
CA GLU A 136 14.11 -1.92 16.75
C GLU A 136 15.51 -1.98 17.37
N GLY A 137 16.15 -0.84 17.64
CA GLY A 137 17.44 -0.78 18.35
C GLY A 137 18.69 -1.10 17.50
N GLY A 138 18.60 -1.02 16.18
CA GLY A 138 19.73 -1.24 15.27
C GLY A 138 19.48 -0.64 13.87
N SER A 139 20.55 -0.48 13.09
CA SER A 139 20.44 -0.11 11.67
C SER A 139 19.61 -1.17 10.95
N VAL A 140 18.63 -0.75 10.14
CA VAL A 140 17.94 -1.66 9.23
C VAL A 140 19.01 -2.34 8.38
N ASP A 141 19.11 -3.67 8.45
CA ASP A 141 19.91 -4.43 7.50
C ASP A 141 19.21 -4.31 6.14
N VAL A 142 19.53 -3.23 5.45
CA VAL A 142 18.98 -2.94 4.14
C VAL A 142 19.52 -4.01 3.20
N ALA A 143 18.63 -4.90 2.74
CA ALA A 143 18.96 -5.84 1.68
C ALA A 143 19.62 -5.05 0.54
N PRO A 144 20.75 -5.52 -0.03
CA PRO A 144 21.46 -4.78 -1.06
C PRO A 144 20.49 -4.42 -2.18
N VAL A 145 20.60 -3.19 -2.66
CA VAL A 145 19.84 -2.74 -3.83
C VAL A 145 20.18 -3.71 -4.96
N VAL A 146 19.24 -4.59 -5.30
CA VAL A 146 19.34 -5.37 -6.52
C VAL A 146 19.26 -4.32 -7.61
N ASP A 147 20.36 -4.14 -8.33
CA ASP A 147 20.41 -3.20 -9.44
C ASP A 147 19.33 -3.63 -10.44
N VAL A 148 18.26 -2.86 -10.50
CA VAL A 148 17.17 -3.13 -11.41
C VAL A 148 17.72 -2.81 -12.80
N SER A 149 18.04 -3.86 -13.55
CA SER A 149 18.58 -3.77 -14.91
C SER A 149 17.82 -2.74 -15.74
N ASP A 150 18.53 -1.72 -16.23
CA ASP A 150 18.02 -0.68 -17.14
C ASP A 150 17.72 -1.22 -18.57
N SER A 151 17.61 -2.54 -18.75
CA SER A 151 17.63 -3.19 -20.07
C SER A 151 16.32 -3.10 -20.87
N ASP A 152 15.19 -2.77 -20.23
CA ASP A 152 13.90 -2.60 -20.92
C ASP A 152 13.55 -1.12 -21.02
N ALA A 153 13.84 -0.53 -22.18
CA ALA A 153 13.65 0.89 -22.41
C ALA A 153 12.16 1.29 -22.39
N VAL A 154 11.83 2.23 -21.51
CA VAL A 154 10.53 2.93 -21.54
C VAL A 154 10.34 3.60 -22.90
N PRO A 155 9.17 3.48 -23.57
CA PRO A 155 8.95 4.04 -24.89
C PRO A 155 9.29 5.53 -24.97
N GLU A 156 10.17 5.89 -25.91
CA GLU A 156 10.56 7.30 -26.16
C GLU A 156 9.39 8.17 -26.63
N ALA A 157 8.29 7.56 -27.08
CA ALA A 157 7.09 8.26 -27.50
C ALA A 157 6.27 8.85 -26.33
N LEU A 158 6.55 8.47 -25.08
CA LEU A 158 5.88 9.04 -23.92
C LEU A 158 6.35 10.47 -23.64
N GLU A 159 5.43 11.31 -23.15
CA GLU A 159 5.76 12.64 -22.64
C GLU A 159 6.82 12.59 -21.52
N PRO A 160 7.63 13.65 -21.32
CA PRO A 160 8.74 13.63 -20.37
C PRO A 160 8.36 13.21 -18.95
N LEU A 161 7.24 13.73 -18.42
CA LEU A 161 6.76 13.38 -17.09
C LEU A 161 6.33 11.91 -16.99
N LEU A 162 5.61 11.39 -17.99
CA LEU A 162 5.20 9.98 -18.04
C LEU A 162 6.44 9.07 -18.08
N ARG A 163 7.46 9.46 -18.83
CA ARG A 163 8.71 8.72 -18.93
C ARG A 163 9.50 8.76 -17.62
N GLU A 164 9.56 9.91 -16.96
CA GLU A 164 10.21 10.05 -15.65
C GLU A 164 9.51 9.16 -14.61
N VAL A 165 8.18 9.18 -14.56
CA VAL A 165 7.38 8.34 -13.67
C VAL A 165 7.55 6.86 -14.00
N ALA A 166 7.45 6.45 -15.27
CA ALA A 166 7.62 5.06 -15.68
C ALA A 166 9.00 4.50 -15.34
N ASN A 167 10.05 5.33 -15.36
CA ASN A 167 11.39 4.94 -14.94
C ASN A 167 11.56 4.85 -13.42
N ALA A 168 10.69 5.50 -12.63
CA ALA A 168 10.74 5.51 -11.17
C ALA A 168 9.88 4.41 -10.53
N VAL A 169 8.75 4.07 -11.13
CA VAL A 169 7.86 2.99 -10.66
C VAL A 169 8.60 1.65 -10.71
N GLY A 170 8.44 0.84 -9.66
CA GLY A 170 9.23 -0.39 -9.47
C GLY A 170 10.55 -0.21 -8.75
N ARG A 171 10.95 1.02 -8.44
CA ARG A 171 12.18 1.27 -7.69
C ARG A 171 11.89 1.50 -6.22
N ARG A 172 12.89 1.24 -5.40
CA ARG A 172 12.86 1.52 -3.97
C ARG A 172 12.86 3.02 -3.70
N ALA A 173 12.32 3.40 -2.56
CA ALA A 173 12.25 4.78 -2.09
C ALA A 173 13.62 5.47 -1.96
N ASP A 174 14.70 4.70 -1.75
CA ASP A 174 16.08 5.19 -1.68
C ASP A 174 16.80 5.26 -3.03
N ASP A 175 16.17 4.82 -4.12
CA ASP A 175 16.71 4.97 -5.47
C ASP A 175 16.76 6.46 -5.86
N ALA A 176 17.90 6.90 -6.40
CA ALA A 176 18.13 8.30 -6.76
C ALA A 176 17.05 8.88 -7.69
N ARG A 177 16.48 8.07 -8.59
CA ARG A 177 15.42 8.49 -9.52
C ARG A 177 14.11 8.76 -8.79
N VAL A 178 13.78 7.93 -7.80
CA VAL A 178 12.58 8.11 -6.96
C VAL A 178 12.74 9.33 -6.07
N VAL A 179 13.90 9.48 -5.43
CA VAL A 179 14.24 10.64 -4.59
C VAL A 179 14.17 11.94 -5.41
N GLU A 180 14.72 11.95 -6.63
CA GLU A 180 14.69 13.11 -7.52
C GLU A 180 13.26 13.46 -7.95
N LEU A 181 12.48 12.48 -8.42
CA LEU A 181 11.09 12.67 -8.83
C LEU A 181 10.27 13.26 -7.68
N VAL A 182 10.30 12.63 -6.51
CA VAL A 182 9.52 13.05 -5.34
C VAL A 182 10.00 14.41 -4.82
N GLY A 183 11.30 14.68 -4.89
CA GLY A 183 11.89 15.98 -4.55
C GLY A 183 11.40 17.12 -5.45
N LYS A 184 11.24 16.90 -6.77
CA LYS A 184 10.66 17.89 -7.71
C LYS A 184 9.22 18.24 -7.36
N LEU A 185 8.49 17.33 -6.71
CA LEU A 185 7.13 17.56 -6.22
C LEU A 185 7.09 18.35 -4.91
N GLY A 186 8.25 18.64 -4.31
CA GLY A 186 8.35 19.23 -2.97
C GLY A 186 7.91 18.26 -1.88
N LYS A 187 8.01 16.95 -2.14
CA LYS A 187 7.59 15.87 -1.25
C LYS A 187 8.80 15.05 -0.80
N ARG A 188 8.55 14.05 0.05
CA ARG A 188 9.57 13.15 0.59
C ARG A 188 9.22 11.71 0.30
N VAL A 189 10.25 10.92 0.05
CA VAL A 189 10.14 9.47 0.00
C VAL A 189 9.98 8.93 1.42
N PRO A 190 9.12 7.93 1.66
CA PRO A 190 9.10 7.23 2.95
C PRO A 190 10.41 6.44 3.12
N ALA A 191 11.10 6.62 4.26
CA ALA A 191 12.36 5.92 4.53
C ALA A 191 12.12 4.43 4.80
N SER A 192 11.07 4.13 5.57
CA SER A 192 10.59 2.79 5.83
C SER A 192 9.07 2.78 5.99
N LEU A 193 8.43 1.63 5.75
CA LEU A 193 7.00 1.45 5.93
C LEU A 193 6.68 0.06 6.49
N SER A 194 5.67 0.00 7.38
CA SER A 194 5.00 -1.23 7.81
C SER A 194 3.78 -1.56 6.93
N ASP A 195 3.14 -0.54 6.34
CA ASP A 195 2.01 -0.66 5.42
C ASP A 195 2.12 0.34 4.26
N SER A 196 1.30 0.18 3.23
CA SER A 196 1.30 1.01 2.03
C SER A 196 0.92 2.47 2.34
N LYS A 197 1.61 3.42 1.71
CA LYS A 197 1.45 4.87 1.95
C LYS A 197 1.30 5.67 0.67
N TRP A 198 0.36 6.61 0.66
CA TRP A 198 0.23 7.60 -0.40
C TRP A 198 1.01 8.88 -0.08
N VAL A 199 1.91 9.26 -0.99
CA VAL A 199 2.55 10.58 -1.02
C VAL A 199 1.82 11.45 -2.02
N GLU A 200 1.02 12.38 -1.52
CA GLU A 200 0.21 13.26 -2.36
C GLU A 200 0.94 14.54 -2.76
N ALA A 201 0.88 14.90 -4.04
CA ALA A 201 1.35 16.17 -4.61
C ALA A 201 0.20 16.93 -5.31
N PRO A 202 -0.75 17.54 -4.57
CA PRO A 202 -1.97 18.11 -5.13
C PRO A 202 -1.76 19.34 -6.04
N LYS A 203 -0.60 20.01 -5.92
CA LYS A 203 -0.25 21.15 -6.79
C LYS A 203 0.08 20.67 -8.21
N GLN A 204 0.76 19.53 -8.30
CA GLN A 204 1.15 18.87 -9.55
C GLN A 204 0.08 17.89 -10.04
N GLY A 205 -0.89 17.53 -9.19
CA GLY A 205 -1.94 16.59 -9.53
C GLY A 205 -1.46 15.14 -9.57
N LEU A 206 -0.51 14.77 -8.71
CA LEU A 206 0.02 13.40 -8.63
C LEU A 206 -0.25 12.81 -7.23
N GLN A 207 -0.48 11.51 -7.19
CA GLN A 207 -0.51 10.70 -5.96
C GLN A 207 0.40 9.51 -6.17
N LEU A 208 1.34 9.26 -5.25
CA LEU A 208 2.36 8.22 -5.39
C LEU A 208 2.19 7.18 -4.28
N LEU A 209 1.92 5.93 -4.63
CA LEU A 209 1.77 4.83 -3.70
C LEU A 209 3.11 4.14 -3.47
N PHE A 210 3.54 4.13 -2.22
CA PHE A 210 4.69 3.38 -1.74
C PHE A 210 4.21 2.14 -1.00
N GLU A 211 4.75 0.98 -1.33
CA GLU A 211 4.37 -0.28 -0.70
C GLU A 211 5.58 -0.98 -0.09
N PRO A 212 5.44 -1.55 1.11
CA PRO A 212 6.53 -2.30 1.74
C PRO A 212 6.87 -3.59 0.97
N GLU A 213 5.95 -4.08 0.14
CA GLU A 213 6.11 -5.30 -0.65
C GLU A 213 5.57 -5.10 -2.06
N LEU A 214 6.38 -5.48 -3.06
CA LEU A 214 5.91 -5.63 -4.43
C LEU A 214 5.64 -7.10 -4.73
N LEU A 215 4.50 -7.33 -5.36
CA LEU A 215 3.99 -8.66 -5.69
C LEU A 215 4.19 -8.94 -7.18
N HIS A 216 5.45 -9.05 -7.60
CA HIS A 216 5.83 -9.33 -8.99
C HIS A 216 7.05 -10.26 -9.08
N ALA A 217 7.11 -11.13 -10.09
CA ALA A 217 8.15 -12.17 -10.21
C ALA A 217 9.57 -11.60 -10.27
N ASP A 218 9.73 -10.43 -10.87
CA ASP A 218 11.03 -9.76 -11.04
C ASP A 218 11.48 -8.96 -9.81
N HIS A 219 10.68 -8.96 -8.74
CA HIS A 219 11.01 -8.30 -7.47
C HIS A 219 11.10 -9.36 -6.40
N ALA A 220 12.32 -9.57 -5.87
CA ALA A 220 12.53 -10.53 -4.82
C ALA A 220 11.64 -10.20 -3.60
N PRO A 221 10.98 -11.19 -2.97
CA PRO A 221 10.31 -10.98 -1.70
C PRO A 221 11.31 -10.42 -0.70
N VAL A 222 11.00 -9.28 -0.11
CA VAL A 222 11.79 -8.74 0.99
C VAL A 222 11.20 -9.34 2.26
N PRO A 223 11.96 -10.12 3.05
CA PRO A 223 11.41 -10.81 4.22
C PRO A 223 10.86 -9.81 5.22
N LYS A 224 9.56 -9.86 5.56
CA LYS A 224 8.98 -8.94 6.56
C LYS A 224 9.66 -9.09 7.92
N THR A 225 10.37 -8.06 8.37
CA THR A 225 10.78 -7.80 9.76
C THR A 225 9.55 -7.30 10.51
N LYS A 226 9.70 -7.12 11.82
CA LYS A 226 8.58 -6.72 12.66
C LYS A 226 8.08 -5.30 12.38
N SER A 227 8.85 -4.42 11.73
CA SER A 227 8.43 -3.02 11.63
C SER A 227 8.91 -2.20 10.43
N SER A 228 9.79 -2.65 9.52
CA SER A 228 10.28 -1.73 8.47
C SER A 228 11.06 -2.34 7.31
N PHE A 229 10.72 -1.88 6.09
CA PHE A 229 11.55 -1.98 4.88
C PHE A 229 11.54 -0.68 4.12
N VAL A 230 12.60 -0.45 3.35
CA VAL A 230 12.60 0.56 2.30
C VAL A 230 11.52 0.19 1.28
N PRO A 231 10.43 0.98 1.17
CA PRO A 231 9.31 0.61 0.33
C PRO A 231 9.64 0.85 -1.14
N PHE A 232 8.79 0.32 -2.01
CA PHE A 232 8.86 0.55 -3.44
C PHE A 232 7.79 1.53 -3.90
N LEU A 233 8.12 2.40 -4.84
CA LEU A 233 7.11 3.17 -5.57
C LEU A 233 6.36 2.21 -6.50
N SER A 234 5.16 1.80 -6.14
CA SER A 234 4.41 0.77 -6.87
C SER A 234 3.44 1.34 -7.89
N LEU A 235 2.91 2.54 -7.62
CA LEU A 235 1.89 3.17 -8.46
C LEU A 235 1.97 4.70 -8.36
N VAL A 236 1.70 5.37 -9.48
CA VAL A 236 1.50 6.82 -9.55
C VAL A 236 0.19 7.12 -10.27
N ASP A 237 -0.72 7.76 -9.55
CA ASP A 237 -2.02 8.25 -10.02
C ASP A 237 -1.91 9.68 -10.54
N PHE A 238 -2.48 9.93 -11.72
CA PHE A 238 -2.57 11.26 -12.30
C PHE A 238 -3.97 11.82 -12.07
N GLY A 239 -4.03 12.83 -11.21
CA GLY A 239 -5.23 13.64 -11.00
C GLY A 239 -5.50 14.62 -12.14
N ALA A 240 -6.66 15.27 -12.09
CA ALA A 240 -7.17 16.14 -13.15
C ALA A 240 -6.25 17.31 -13.55
N LYS A 241 -5.33 17.74 -12.66
CA LYS A 241 -4.37 18.81 -12.95
C LYS A 241 -3.17 18.34 -13.76
N ALA A 242 -2.80 17.06 -13.67
CA ALA A 242 -1.68 16.51 -14.41
C ALA A 242 -2.09 16.09 -15.82
N SER A 243 -3.27 15.46 -15.97
CA SER A 243 -3.88 14.95 -17.22
C SER A 243 -2.92 14.84 -18.41
N PRO A 244 -1.92 13.94 -18.34
CA PRO A 244 -0.94 13.79 -19.40
C PRO A 244 -1.56 13.24 -20.68
N THR A 245 -0.91 13.52 -21.81
CA THR A 245 -1.27 12.90 -23.10
C THR A 245 -0.46 11.62 -23.27
N VAL A 246 -1.12 10.53 -23.64
CA VAL A 246 -0.48 9.24 -23.88
C VAL A 246 -0.63 8.92 -25.35
N LEU A 247 0.48 8.74 -26.08
CA LEU A 247 0.45 8.41 -27.52
C LEU A 247 -0.47 9.33 -28.35
N GLY A 248 -0.56 10.61 -27.96
CA GLY A 248 -1.39 11.62 -28.64
C GLY A 248 -2.86 11.67 -28.21
N VAL A 249 -3.30 10.86 -27.25
CA VAL A 249 -4.68 10.88 -26.71
C VAL A 249 -4.74 11.31 -25.24
N THR A 250 -5.79 12.05 -24.88
CA THR A 250 -6.12 12.41 -23.50
C THR A 250 -7.21 11.47 -22.96
N LEU A 251 -7.37 11.38 -21.64
CA LEU A 251 -8.43 10.55 -21.03
C LEU A 251 -9.85 10.97 -21.44
N ASP A 252 -10.04 12.23 -21.82
CA ASP A 252 -11.33 12.75 -22.24
C ASP A 252 -11.68 12.37 -23.69
N ALA A 253 -10.76 11.71 -24.42
CA ALA A 253 -11.01 11.22 -25.76
C ALA A 253 -12.15 10.16 -25.79
N PRO A 254 -12.85 10.01 -26.92
CA PRO A 254 -13.82 8.92 -27.10
C PRO A 254 -13.18 7.54 -26.91
N VAL A 255 -13.99 6.54 -26.51
CA VAL A 255 -13.52 5.15 -26.28
C VAL A 255 -12.83 4.60 -27.53
N GLU A 256 -13.35 4.91 -28.71
CA GLU A 256 -12.81 4.45 -29.98
C GLU A 256 -11.40 4.99 -30.24
N ALA A 257 -11.14 6.25 -29.89
CA ALA A 257 -9.82 6.85 -30.02
C ALA A 257 -8.82 6.28 -28.99
N LEU A 258 -9.30 5.95 -27.78
CA LEU A 258 -8.50 5.25 -26.78
C LEU A 258 -8.20 3.82 -27.21
N ASP A 259 -9.17 3.10 -27.79
CA ASP A 259 -8.98 1.74 -28.32
C ASP A 259 -7.98 1.72 -29.48
N GLU A 260 -8.01 2.73 -30.36
CA GLU A 260 -7.05 2.87 -31.45
C GLU A 260 -5.63 3.14 -30.93
N ALA A 261 -5.50 3.98 -29.90
CA ALA A 261 -4.19 4.38 -29.37
C ALA A 261 -3.57 3.36 -28.40
N LEU A 262 -4.39 2.70 -27.59
CA LEU A 262 -3.94 1.84 -26.46
C LEU A 262 -4.24 0.36 -26.67
N GLY A 263 -5.01 0.00 -27.71
CA GLY A 263 -5.57 -1.33 -27.90
C GLY A 263 -6.94 -1.48 -27.25
N VAL A 264 -7.62 -2.59 -27.56
CA VAL A 264 -9.01 -2.82 -27.13
C VAL A 264 -9.11 -2.91 -25.60
N HIS A 265 -9.98 -2.09 -25.02
CA HIS A 265 -10.25 -2.12 -23.59
C HIS A 265 -10.89 -3.44 -23.13
N ARG A 266 -10.69 -3.73 -21.85
CA ARG A 266 -11.43 -4.77 -21.12
C ARG A 266 -12.53 -4.13 -20.29
N ALA A 267 -13.65 -4.83 -20.14
CA ALA A 267 -14.69 -4.44 -19.20
C ALA A 267 -14.31 -4.97 -17.81
N VAL A 268 -13.98 -4.09 -16.87
CA VAL A 268 -13.68 -4.48 -15.48
C VAL A 268 -14.80 -4.01 -14.55
N PRO A 269 -15.18 -4.78 -13.51
CA PRO A 269 -16.23 -4.38 -12.58
C PRO A 269 -15.88 -3.07 -11.87
N THR A 270 -16.88 -2.25 -11.57
CA THR A 270 -16.69 -1.14 -10.63
C THR A 270 -16.67 -1.69 -9.20
N THR A 271 -15.82 -1.13 -8.33
CA THR A 271 -15.68 -1.56 -6.93
C THR A 271 -16.88 -1.22 -6.04
N ARG A 272 -17.92 -0.57 -6.59
CA ARG A 272 -19.16 -0.26 -5.87
C ARG A 272 -20.11 -1.45 -5.93
N ARG A 273 -20.45 -1.97 -4.75
CA ARG A 273 -21.24 -3.19 -4.49
C ARG A 273 -22.63 -3.26 -5.16
N ASP A 274 -23.22 -2.14 -5.59
CA ASP A 274 -24.66 -2.09 -5.86
C ASP A 274 -25.06 -1.97 -7.33
N ASP A 275 -24.10 -1.72 -8.23
CA ASP A 275 -24.39 -1.58 -9.65
C ASP A 275 -23.48 -2.56 -10.39
N ALA A 276 -24.03 -3.54 -11.11
CA ALA A 276 -23.28 -4.42 -12.03
C ALA A 276 -22.69 -3.66 -13.24
N LYS A 277 -22.21 -2.44 -13.02
CA LYS A 277 -21.56 -1.59 -14.00
C LYS A 277 -20.11 -2.02 -14.11
N THR A 278 -19.72 -2.31 -15.34
CA THR A 278 -18.33 -2.41 -15.74
C THR A 278 -17.83 -1.04 -16.17
N THR A 279 -16.53 -0.82 -16.04
CA THR A 279 -15.81 0.31 -16.59
C THR A 279 -14.83 -0.20 -17.64
N PRO A 280 -14.60 0.54 -18.72
CA PRO A 280 -13.50 0.22 -19.62
C PRO A 280 -12.17 0.40 -18.87
N GLU A 281 -11.25 -0.53 -19.11
CA GLU A 281 -9.86 -0.50 -18.66
C GLU A 281 -8.93 -0.77 -19.85
N TRP A 282 -7.97 0.13 -20.05
CA TRP A 282 -6.86 -0.05 -20.99
C TRP A 282 -5.59 -0.32 -20.22
N ARG A 283 -4.77 -1.24 -20.73
CA ARG A 283 -3.43 -1.52 -20.20
C ARG A 283 -2.43 -1.48 -21.34
N LEU A 284 -1.41 -0.65 -21.19
CA LEU A 284 -0.29 -0.56 -22.12
C LEU A 284 0.99 -0.89 -21.38
N ALA A 285 1.68 -1.95 -21.80
CA ALA A 285 2.99 -2.28 -21.27
C ALA A 285 3.99 -1.17 -21.64
N LEU A 286 4.69 -0.63 -20.65
CA LEU A 286 5.70 0.42 -20.81
C LEU A 286 7.13 -0.13 -20.72
N GLY A 287 7.31 -1.44 -20.56
CA GLY A 287 8.61 -2.09 -20.37
C GLY A 287 8.50 -3.24 -19.37
N ARG A 288 9.66 -3.68 -18.83
CA ARG A 288 9.89 -4.73 -17.81
C ARG A 288 8.61 -5.32 -17.22
N ASP A 289 8.06 -4.59 -16.26
CA ASP A 289 6.90 -4.94 -15.46
C ASP A 289 6.06 -3.70 -15.13
N VAL A 290 6.29 -2.58 -15.81
CA VAL A 290 5.54 -1.35 -15.61
C VAL A 290 4.48 -1.23 -16.69
N GLU A 291 3.26 -0.93 -16.28
CA GLU A 291 2.14 -0.70 -17.18
C GLU A 291 1.49 0.65 -16.92
N LEU A 292 1.01 1.25 -18.00
CA LEU A 292 0.05 2.33 -17.94
C LEU A 292 -1.34 1.72 -17.88
N VAL A 293 -2.11 2.10 -16.88
CA VAL A 293 -3.51 1.73 -16.70
C VAL A 293 -4.38 2.97 -16.88
N ALA A 294 -5.41 2.86 -17.72
CA ALA A 294 -6.48 3.85 -17.79
C ALA A 294 -7.81 3.22 -17.40
N ARG A 295 -8.53 3.81 -16.44
CA ARG A 295 -9.80 3.27 -15.94
C ARG A 295 -10.77 4.38 -15.55
N GLY A 296 -12.07 4.20 -15.81
CA GLY A 296 -13.17 4.98 -15.20
C GLY A 296 -14.42 5.16 -16.07
N VAL A 297 -15.58 5.33 -15.42
CA VAL A 297 -16.89 5.57 -16.09
C VAL A 297 -17.20 7.07 -16.20
N GLU A 298 -17.13 7.81 -15.08
CA GLU A 298 -17.47 9.25 -15.02
C GLU A 298 -16.24 10.15 -14.85
N LYS A 299 -15.15 9.61 -14.27
CA LYS A 299 -13.86 10.29 -14.11
C LYS A 299 -12.76 9.29 -14.38
N ARG A 300 -12.33 9.20 -15.64
CA ARG A 300 -11.19 8.36 -16.02
C ARG A 300 -9.93 8.90 -15.37
N ARG A 301 -9.02 8.01 -15.01
CA ARG A 301 -7.68 8.34 -14.47
C ARG A 301 -6.61 7.55 -15.22
N TRP A 302 -5.45 8.17 -15.36
CA TRP A 302 -4.22 7.49 -15.72
C TRP A 302 -3.54 7.07 -14.43
N SER A 303 -3.01 5.86 -14.45
CA SER A 303 -2.10 5.37 -13.42
C SER A 303 -0.91 4.73 -14.14
N ILE A 304 0.30 5.00 -13.69
CA ILE A 304 1.45 4.16 -14.05
C ILE A 304 1.71 3.29 -12.84
N ALA A 305 1.65 1.98 -13.02
CA ALA A 305 1.83 1.03 -11.94
C ALA A 305 2.81 -0.05 -12.36
N ILE A 306 3.42 -0.69 -11.38
CA ILE A 306 3.92 -2.04 -11.61
C ILE A 306 2.71 -2.89 -11.95
N ARG A 307 2.84 -3.72 -12.97
CA ARG A 307 1.97 -4.85 -13.26
C ARG A 307 2.04 -5.78 -12.08
N GLN A 308 1.33 -5.43 -11.02
CA GLN A 308 1.25 -6.26 -9.84
C GLN A 308 0.46 -7.49 -10.21
N ALA A 309 1.02 -8.61 -9.81
CA ALA A 309 0.32 -9.85 -9.77
C ALA A 309 -0.38 -9.81 -8.40
N LEU A 310 -1.68 -9.51 -8.33
CA LEU A 310 -2.40 -9.44 -7.05
C LEU A 310 -2.02 -10.67 -6.22
N SER A 311 -1.59 -10.38 -4.99
CA SER A 311 -0.98 -11.35 -4.10
C SER A 311 -1.84 -12.58 -3.95
N LEU A 312 -1.15 -13.72 -3.97
CA LEU A 312 -1.35 -14.64 -2.88
C LEU A 312 -0.25 -14.31 -1.88
N GLY A 313 -0.59 -14.18 -0.60
CA GLY A 313 0.41 -14.36 0.44
C GLY A 313 0.92 -15.81 0.38
N THR A 314 1.41 -16.33 1.50
CA THR A 314 1.41 -17.79 1.65
C THR A 314 0.02 -18.33 1.33
N LEU A 315 -0.08 -19.18 0.31
CA LEU A 315 -1.31 -19.90 -0.02
C LEU A 315 -1.81 -20.59 1.24
N ASP A 316 -2.99 -20.24 1.72
CA ASP A 316 -3.61 -21.00 2.80
C ASP A 316 -4.14 -22.33 2.26
N VAL A 317 -4.49 -23.25 3.17
CA VAL A 317 -4.96 -24.59 2.81
C VAL A 317 -6.21 -24.50 1.92
N SER A 318 -7.14 -23.59 2.23
CA SER A 318 -8.38 -23.38 1.47
C SER A 318 -8.12 -22.96 0.03
N THR A 319 -7.19 -22.04 -0.18
CA THR A 319 -6.81 -21.56 -1.51
C THR A 319 -6.18 -22.67 -2.33
N ARG A 320 -5.32 -23.50 -1.72
CA ARG A 320 -4.73 -24.65 -2.42
C ARG A 320 -5.79 -25.67 -2.84
N VAL A 321 -6.75 -25.98 -1.96
CA VAL A 321 -7.89 -26.84 -2.28
C VAL A 321 -8.69 -26.28 -3.47
N PHE A 322 -8.98 -24.98 -3.47
CA PHE A 322 -9.63 -24.30 -4.59
C PHE A 322 -8.82 -24.41 -5.90
N LEU A 323 -7.50 -24.25 -5.86
CA LEU A 323 -6.64 -24.40 -7.03
C LEU A 323 -6.62 -25.83 -7.57
N GLY A 324 -6.61 -26.83 -6.68
CA GLY A 324 -6.77 -28.24 -7.08
C GLY A 324 -8.07 -28.47 -7.85
N TRP A 325 -9.19 -27.92 -7.34
CA TRP A 325 -10.46 -27.95 -8.06
C TRP A 325 -10.37 -27.24 -9.41
N ALA A 326 -9.88 -26.00 -9.47
CA ALA A 326 -9.80 -25.21 -10.69
C ALA A 326 -8.91 -25.87 -11.76
N ALA A 327 -7.80 -26.49 -11.37
CA ALA A 327 -6.88 -27.20 -12.25
C ALA A 327 -7.56 -28.37 -12.97
N THR A 328 -8.29 -29.20 -12.23
CA THR A 328 -9.01 -30.36 -12.80
C THR A 328 -10.15 -29.97 -13.76
N ARG A 329 -10.60 -28.70 -13.76
CA ARG A 329 -11.59 -28.16 -14.69
C ARG A 329 -10.98 -27.35 -15.84
N GLY A 330 -9.65 -27.25 -15.91
CA GLY A 330 -8.96 -26.47 -16.95
C GLY A 330 -9.22 -24.96 -16.87
N LEU A 331 -9.57 -24.46 -15.67
CA LEU A 331 -9.89 -23.06 -15.41
C LEU A 331 -8.65 -22.21 -15.06
N LEU A 332 -7.47 -22.83 -15.04
CA LEU A 332 -6.20 -22.16 -14.80
C LEU A 332 -5.46 -21.96 -16.12
N GLU A 333 -4.69 -20.87 -16.21
CA GLU A 333 -3.79 -20.65 -17.34
C GLU A 333 -2.64 -21.68 -17.34
N PRO A 334 -2.15 -22.11 -18.52
CA PRO A 334 -1.12 -23.13 -18.62
C PRO A 334 0.17 -22.72 -17.92
N LEU A 335 0.66 -23.58 -17.02
CA LEU A 335 1.99 -23.49 -16.40
C LEU A 335 2.68 -24.85 -16.43
N GLU A 336 4.01 -24.86 -16.39
CA GLU A 336 4.79 -26.09 -16.20
C GLU A 336 4.37 -26.76 -14.87
N GLY A 337 4.14 -28.07 -14.89
CA GLY A 337 3.67 -28.81 -13.71
C GLY A 337 2.15 -28.77 -13.45
N LEU A 338 1.39 -27.86 -14.06
CA LEU A 338 -0.08 -27.80 -13.91
C LEU A 338 -0.77 -29.07 -14.44
N ALA A 339 -0.23 -29.68 -15.50
CA ALA A 339 -0.80 -30.92 -16.07
C ALA A 339 -0.88 -32.05 -15.03
N ALA A 340 0.17 -32.22 -14.22
CA ALA A 340 0.22 -33.23 -13.17
C ALA A 340 -0.75 -32.92 -12.01
N LEU A 341 -1.04 -31.65 -11.75
CA LEU A 341 -2.09 -31.27 -10.81
C LEU A 341 -3.49 -31.54 -11.39
N ALA A 342 -3.71 -31.21 -12.66
CA ALA A 342 -4.98 -31.42 -13.35
C ALA A 342 -5.34 -32.91 -13.49
N THR A 343 -4.35 -33.80 -13.63
CA THR A 343 -4.54 -35.27 -13.65
C THR A 343 -4.49 -35.92 -12.26
N ARG A 344 -4.36 -35.12 -11.19
CA ARG A 344 -4.27 -35.58 -9.80
C ARG A 344 -3.04 -36.45 -9.48
N GLU A 345 -2.00 -36.38 -10.30
CA GLU A 345 -0.70 -37.04 -10.08
C GLU A 345 0.13 -36.37 -8.98
N THR A 346 -0.16 -35.09 -8.68
CA THR A 346 0.40 -34.36 -7.54
C THR A 346 -0.71 -33.82 -6.64
N THR A 347 -0.35 -33.32 -5.45
CA THR A 347 -1.30 -32.75 -4.49
C THR A 347 -1.45 -31.24 -4.68
N PRO A 348 -2.59 -30.65 -4.30
CA PRO A 348 -2.77 -29.21 -4.30
C PRO A 348 -1.70 -28.42 -3.52
N SER A 349 -1.03 -29.02 -2.54
CA SER A 349 0.14 -28.39 -1.86
C SER A 349 1.28 -27.97 -2.80
N THR A 350 1.43 -28.62 -3.97
CA THR A 350 2.46 -28.26 -4.96
C THR A 350 2.17 -26.91 -5.63
N THR A 351 0.93 -26.42 -5.56
CA THR A 351 0.54 -25.12 -6.14
C THR A 351 1.33 -23.95 -5.59
N SER A 352 1.82 -24.01 -4.35
CA SER A 352 2.68 -22.96 -3.77
C SER A 352 3.97 -22.75 -4.56
N ALA A 353 4.51 -23.82 -5.17
CA ALA A 353 5.68 -23.73 -6.03
C ALA A 353 5.32 -23.31 -7.47
N LEU A 354 4.12 -23.66 -7.93
CA LEU A 354 3.62 -23.33 -9.27
C LEU A 354 3.16 -21.88 -9.40
N TYR A 355 2.59 -21.32 -8.33
CA TYR A 355 1.97 -20.00 -8.28
C TYR A 355 2.62 -19.14 -7.20
N PRO A 356 3.88 -18.73 -7.37
CA PRO A 356 4.53 -17.91 -6.36
C PRO A 356 3.85 -16.53 -6.20
N ARG A 357 3.21 -16.00 -7.26
CA ARG A 357 2.56 -14.67 -7.30
C ARG A 357 1.46 -14.62 -8.37
N GLY A 358 0.47 -13.72 -8.25
CA GLY A 358 -0.38 -13.34 -9.39
C GLY A 358 -1.56 -14.24 -9.73
N LEU A 359 -2.08 -15.01 -8.76
CA LEU A 359 -3.16 -15.94 -9.03
C LEU A 359 -4.35 -15.28 -9.71
N TRP A 360 -4.86 -14.20 -9.11
CA TRP A 360 -6.09 -13.56 -9.54
C TRP A 360 -5.97 -12.97 -10.95
N ASP A 361 -4.88 -12.28 -11.27
CA ASP A 361 -4.77 -11.54 -12.54
C ASP A 361 -4.20 -12.33 -13.70
N VAL A 362 -3.36 -13.33 -13.42
CA VAL A 362 -2.55 -13.98 -14.46
C VAL A 362 -2.93 -15.43 -14.63
N HIS A 363 -3.32 -16.12 -13.56
CA HIS A 363 -3.38 -17.58 -13.58
C HIS A 363 -4.80 -18.15 -13.60
N LEU A 364 -5.82 -17.32 -13.40
CA LEU A 364 -7.21 -17.73 -13.59
C LEU A 364 -7.70 -17.34 -14.99
N ARG A 365 -8.39 -18.27 -15.66
CA ARG A 365 -9.11 -17.98 -16.91
C ARG A 365 -10.45 -17.30 -16.62
N GLU A 366 -10.95 -16.52 -17.57
CA GLU A 366 -12.34 -16.07 -17.51
C GLU A 366 -13.29 -17.25 -17.76
N PRO A 367 -14.45 -17.31 -17.10
CA PRO A 367 -15.02 -16.33 -16.17
C PRO A 367 -14.60 -16.52 -14.69
N LEU A 368 -13.76 -17.53 -14.39
CA LEU A 368 -13.34 -17.87 -13.02
C LEU A 368 -12.59 -16.72 -12.36
N ARG A 369 -11.75 -16.01 -13.12
CA ARG A 369 -11.01 -14.84 -12.65
C ARG A 369 -11.92 -13.82 -11.98
N HIS A 370 -12.95 -13.37 -12.68
CA HIS A 370 -13.88 -12.37 -12.17
C HIS A 370 -14.63 -12.86 -10.93
N PHE A 371 -15.10 -14.11 -10.94
CA PHE A 371 -15.81 -14.74 -9.83
C PHE A 371 -14.95 -14.86 -8.57
N ALA A 372 -13.77 -15.46 -8.72
CA ALA A 372 -12.96 -15.88 -7.59
C ALA A 372 -12.43 -14.68 -6.80
N TYR A 373 -12.05 -13.57 -7.48
CA TYR A 373 -11.61 -12.37 -6.78
C TYR A 373 -12.67 -11.84 -5.82
N GLY A 374 -13.93 -11.69 -6.26
CA GLY A 374 -15.01 -11.21 -5.41
C GLY A 374 -15.34 -12.19 -4.28
N TRP A 375 -15.31 -13.49 -4.57
CA TRP A 375 -15.65 -14.53 -3.61
C TRP A 375 -14.63 -14.69 -2.48
N PHE A 376 -13.33 -14.56 -2.77
CA PHE A 376 -12.27 -14.61 -1.76
C PHE A 376 -12.24 -13.36 -0.88
N HIS A 377 -12.54 -12.18 -1.45
CA HIS A 377 -12.48 -10.89 -0.75
C HIS A 377 -13.83 -10.44 -0.14
N ARG A 378 -14.83 -11.33 -0.10
CA ARG A 378 -16.17 -11.02 0.44
C ARG A 378 -16.81 -9.78 -0.21
N ILE A 379 -16.64 -9.67 -1.53
CA ILE A 379 -17.29 -8.64 -2.34
C ILE A 379 -18.66 -9.19 -2.76
N GLY A 380 -19.67 -8.91 -1.94
CA GLY A 380 -21.05 -9.41 -2.12
C GLY A 380 -21.51 -10.29 -0.96
N PRO A 381 -22.63 -11.04 -1.12
CA PRO A 381 -23.20 -11.87 -0.06
C PRO A 381 -22.49 -13.22 0.13
N VAL A 382 -21.55 -13.57 -0.75
CA VAL A 382 -20.89 -14.88 -0.77
C VAL A 382 -19.42 -14.73 -0.38
N TRP A 383 -18.92 -15.67 0.42
CA TRP A 383 -17.53 -15.68 0.89
C TRP A 383 -17.01 -17.11 0.93
N ILE A 384 -15.86 -17.35 0.29
CA ILE A 384 -15.32 -18.72 0.18
C ILE A 384 -15.05 -19.35 1.53
N ARG A 385 -14.66 -18.54 2.52
CA ARG A 385 -14.44 -19.03 3.88
C ARG A 385 -15.72 -19.61 4.49
N SER A 386 -16.87 -18.94 4.31
CA SER A 386 -18.16 -19.45 4.81
C SER A 386 -18.59 -20.73 4.09
N ASP A 387 -18.29 -20.84 2.80
CA ASP A 387 -18.55 -22.06 2.04
C ASP A 387 -17.67 -23.22 2.55
N PHE A 388 -16.39 -22.97 2.83
CA PHE A 388 -15.50 -23.97 3.44
C PHE A 388 -15.92 -24.32 4.87
N GLU A 389 -16.31 -23.34 5.70
CA GLU A 389 -16.84 -23.58 7.04
C GLU A 389 -18.11 -24.45 7.01
N SER A 390 -18.97 -24.28 6.00
CA SER A 390 -20.17 -25.11 5.85
C SER A 390 -19.87 -26.58 5.57
N VAL A 391 -18.72 -26.87 4.94
CA VAL A 391 -18.30 -28.22 4.54
C VAL A 391 -17.45 -28.88 5.61
N PHE A 392 -16.51 -28.13 6.19
CA PHE A 392 -15.48 -28.65 7.09
C PHE A 392 -15.79 -28.37 8.56
N GLY A 393 -16.71 -27.47 8.87
CA GLY A 393 -16.90 -26.94 10.23
C GLY A 393 -16.00 -25.74 10.49
N SER A 394 -16.09 -25.19 11.70
CA SER A 394 -15.37 -23.97 12.09
C SER A 394 -14.56 -24.17 13.38
N ARG A 395 -13.41 -23.51 13.45
CA ARG A 395 -12.49 -23.47 14.60
C ARG A 395 -11.96 -22.06 14.87
N PRO A 396 -11.54 -21.72 16.09
CA PRO A 396 -10.90 -20.42 16.36
C PRO A 396 -9.54 -20.30 15.68
N GLY A 397 -9.31 -19.20 14.96
CA GLY A 397 -8.01 -18.86 14.37
C GLY A 397 -7.05 -18.17 15.36
N PRO A 398 -5.79 -17.90 14.96
CA PRO A 398 -4.75 -17.32 15.83
C PRO A 398 -5.13 -15.97 16.46
N HIS A 399 -6.03 -15.22 15.82
CA HIS A 399 -6.52 -13.92 16.28
C HIS A 399 -8.00 -13.98 16.72
N GLY A 400 -8.49 -15.15 17.15
CA GLY A 400 -9.85 -15.32 17.71
C GLY A 400 -11.00 -15.34 16.70
N HIS A 401 -10.72 -15.17 15.41
CA HIS A 401 -11.72 -15.17 14.34
C HIS A 401 -11.98 -16.61 13.82
N ALA A 402 -13.23 -16.96 13.52
CA ALA A 402 -13.68 -18.32 13.18
C ALA A 402 -13.18 -18.76 11.79
N MET A 403 -12.29 -19.76 11.66
CA MET A 403 -11.70 -20.30 10.42
C MET A 403 -12.31 -21.67 10.07
N PRO A 404 -12.26 -22.14 8.81
CA PRO A 404 -12.64 -23.50 8.47
C PRO A 404 -11.73 -24.52 9.20
N ASP A 405 -12.32 -25.61 9.68
CA ASP A 405 -11.60 -26.73 10.28
C ASP A 405 -10.97 -27.62 9.19
N LEU A 406 -9.99 -27.05 8.49
CA LEU A 406 -9.31 -27.63 7.34
C LEU A 406 -7.78 -27.50 7.54
N ASP A 407 -7.12 -28.65 7.71
CA ASP A 407 -5.66 -28.74 7.94
C ASP A 407 -4.90 -29.36 6.75
N ASP A 408 -5.57 -30.14 5.90
CA ASP A 408 -4.99 -30.75 4.73
C ASP A 408 -5.58 -30.17 3.43
N ASP A 409 -4.75 -30.12 2.39
CA ASP A 409 -5.15 -29.73 1.04
C ASP A 409 -5.19 -30.95 0.10
N GLY A 410 -5.45 -32.14 0.66
CA GLY A 410 -5.48 -33.37 -0.10
C GLY A 410 -6.65 -33.44 -1.08
N TRP A 411 -6.58 -34.40 -2.00
CA TRP A 411 -7.64 -34.65 -2.97
C TRP A 411 -8.99 -35.00 -2.34
N ALA A 412 -9.00 -35.60 -1.15
CA ALA A 412 -10.23 -35.84 -0.39
C ALA A 412 -10.91 -34.53 0.05
N SER A 413 -10.14 -33.53 0.46
CA SER A 413 -10.64 -32.21 0.81
C SER A 413 -11.18 -31.48 -0.43
N VAL A 414 -10.50 -31.59 -1.58
CA VAL A 414 -11.01 -31.10 -2.87
C VAL A 414 -12.35 -31.76 -3.21
N ASP A 415 -12.44 -33.08 -3.14
CA ASP A 415 -13.67 -33.82 -3.46
C ASP A 415 -14.82 -33.42 -2.53
N ARG A 416 -14.54 -33.21 -1.24
CA ARG A 416 -15.54 -32.85 -0.23
C ARG A 416 -16.16 -31.46 -0.45
N VAL A 417 -15.37 -30.49 -0.94
CA VAL A 417 -15.86 -29.12 -1.21
C VAL A 417 -16.37 -28.94 -2.64
N THR A 418 -16.08 -29.87 -3.55
CA THR A 418 -16.34 -29.76 -5.00
C THR A 418 -17.77 -29.37 -5.32
N SER A 419 -18.79 -29.98 -4.69
CA SER A 419 -20.19 -29.67 -4.99
C SER A 419 -20.56 -28.22 -4.68
N VAL A 420 -20.02 -27.67 -3.59
CA VAL A 420 -20.25 -26.27 -3.22
C VAL A 420 -19.53 -25.35 -4.19
N LEU A 421 -18.29 -25.67 -4.58
CA LEU A 421 -17.56 -24.87 -5.58
C LEU A 421 -18.27 -24.85 -6.94
N GLU A 422 -18.80 -26.00 -7.37
CA GLU A 422 -19.56 -26.13 -8.61
C GLU A 422 -20.86 -25.34 -8.57
N GLU A 423 -21.63 -25.43 -7.48
CA GLU A 423 -22.85 -24.66 -7.29
C GLU A 423 -22.58 -23.15 -7.37
N ARG A 424 -21.54 -22.68 -6.66
CA ARG A 424 -21.19 -21.27 -6.63
C ARG A 424 -20.72 -20.74 -7.98
N PHE A 425 -19.86 -21.50 -8.67
CA PHE A 425 -19.38 -21.11 -9.98
C PHE A 425 -20.50 -21.15 -11.04
N ALA A 426 -21.37 -22.17 -11.00
CA ALA A 426 -22.52 -22.25 -11.90
C ALA A 426 -23.58 -21.18 -11.65
N ALA A 427 -23.71 -20.67 -10.42
CA ALA A 427 -24.60 -19.53 -10.13
C ALA A 427 -24.04 -18.19 -10.63
N PHE A 428 -22.73 -18.13 -10.91
CA PHE A 428 -22.07 -16.93 -11.39
C PHE A 428 -22.02 -16.83 -12.93
N VAL A 429 -21.72 -17.95 -13.59
CA VAL A 429 -21.69 -18.07 -15.07
C VAL A 429 -23.11 -18.07 -15.63
#